data_AF-A0A6A4RAT9-F1
#
_entry.id   AF-A0A6A4RAT9-F1
#
_cell.length_a   1.000
_cell.length_b   1.000
_cell.length_c   1.000
_cell.angle_alpha   90.00
_cell.angle_beta   90.00
_cell.angle_gamma   90.00
#
_symmetry.space_group_name_H-M   'P 1'
#
loop_
_entity.id
_entity.type
_entity.pdbx_description
1 polymer ?
#
loop_
_entity_poly.entity_id
_entity_poly.type
_entity_poly.pdbx_seq_one_letter_code
_entity_poly.pdbx_strand_id
1 'polypeptide(L)' 'MAISSNNARLQAVLDDLRSGFKRFLLVAQQANERRRIYRATVWELNNLTNRDLADLGISRSHIRQLALEASQKGRANEV' A
#
# COMPACT_ATOMS: atom_id res chain seq x y z
N MET A 1 -44.90 3.87 -27.63
CA MET A 1 -44.97 3.82 -26.16
C MET A 1 -43.56 3.99 -25.63
N ALA A 2 -43.19 5.20 -25.17
CA ALA A 2 -41.83 5.55 -24.78
C ALA A 2 -41.68 5.42 -23.26
N ILE A 3 -40.97 4.38 -22.81
CA ILE A 3 -40.57 4.19 -21.41
C ILE A 3 -39.04 4.09 -21.39
N SER A 4 -38.32 5.21 -21.57
CA SER A 4 -36.88 5.23 -21.31
C SER A 4 -36.36 6.67 -21.25
N SER A 5 -36.34 7.24 -20.06
CA SER A 5 -35.67 8.53 -19.79
C SER A 5 -35.30 8.72 -18.31
N ASN A 6 -35.96 8.01 -17.39
CA ASN A 6 -35.59 8.03 -15.96
C ASN A 6 -34.35 7.18 -15.61
N ASN A 7 -34.02 6.17 -16.41
CA ASN A 7 -32.94 5.24 -16.10
C ASN A 7 -31.55 5.76 -16.50
N ALA A 8 -31.48 6.71 -17.45
CA ALA A 8 -30.22 7.26 -17.97
C ALA A 8 -29.46 8.11 -16.93
N ARG A 9 -30.18 8.84 -16.08
CA ARG A 9 -29.59 9.65 -15.00
C ARG A 9 -29.05 8.79 -13.86
N LEU A 10 -29.75 7.70 -13.50
CA LEU A 10 -29.30 6.77 -12.47
C LEU A 10 -28.07 5.96 -12.92
N GLN A 11 -28.02 5.57 -14.18
CA GLN A 11 -26.85 4.89 -14.75
C GLN A 11 -25.62 5.80 -14.75
N ALA A 12 -25.77 7.08 -15.12
CA ALA A 12 -24.67 8.05 -15.08
C ALA A 12 -24.11 8.25 -13.66
N VAL A 13 -24.97 8.30 -12.63
CA VAL A 13 -24.52 8.41 -11.24
C VAL A 13 -23.80 7.14 -10.75
N LEU A 14 -24.27 5.96 -11.15
CA LEU A 14 -23.63 4.68 -10.82
C LEU A 14 -22.27 4.51 -11.52
N ASP A 15 -22.16 4.98 -12.75
CA ASP A 15 -20.91 4.94 -13.51
C ASP A 15 -19.87 5.93 -12.96
N ASP A 16 -20.32 7.11 -12.51
CA ASP A 16 -19.44 8.08 -11.85
C ASP A 16 -18.90 7.55 -10.52
N LEU A 17 -19.76 6.91 -9.71
CA LEU A 17 -19.37 6.21 -8.48
C LEU A 17 -18.40 5.04 -8.74
N ARG A 18 -18.69 4.18 -9.74
CA ARG A 18 -17.78 3.10 -10.15
C ARG A 18 -16.43 3.63 -10.62
N SER A 19 -16.43 4.75 -11.33
CA SER A 19 -15.20 5.36 -11.84
C SER A 19 -14.33 5.95 -10.72
N GLY A 20 -14.95 6.59 -9.72
CA GLY A 20 -14.26 7.06 -8.52
C GLY A 20 -13.67 5.91 -7.70
N PHE A 21 -14.43 4.82 -7.55
CA PHE A 21 -13.97 3.62 -6.84
C PHE A 21 -12.77 2.97 -7.53
N LYS A 22 -12.77 2.89 -8.87
CA LYS A 22 -11.61 2.40 -9.64
C LYS A 22 -10.36 3.25 -9.41
N ARG A 23 -10.48 4.58 -9.42
CA ARG A 23 -9.36 5.49 -9.12
C ARG A 23 -8.83 5.27 -7.69
N PHE A 24 -9.73 5.04 -6.74
CA PHE A 24 -9.38 4.78 -5.34
C PHE A 24 -8.66 3.43 -5.15
N LEU A 25 -9.13 2.37 -5.81
CA LEU A 25 -8.51 1.05 -5.75
C LEU A 25 -7.09 1.06 -6.31
N LEU A 26 -6.85 1.79 -7.41
CA LEU A 26 -5.50 1.92 -7.99
C LEU A 26 -4.52 2.61 -7.01
N VAL A 27 -4.96 3.65 -6.32
CA VAL A 27 -4.15 4.33 -5.29
C VAL A 27 -3.96 3.46 -4.04
N ALA A 28 -4.99 2.70 -3.64
CA ALA A 28 -4.92 1.81 -2.49
C ALA A 28 -3.98 0.62 -2.70
N GLN A 29 -3.92 0.06 -3.91
CA GLN A 29 -2.98 -1.02 -4.24
C GLN A 29 -1.53 -0.56 -4.06
N GLN A 30 -1.17 0.62 -4.56
CA GLN A 30 0.17 1.20 -4.38
C GLN A 30 0.50 1.48 -2.90
N ALA A 31 -0.50 1.84 -2.08
CA ALA A 31 -0.31 2.03 -0.65
C ALA A 31 -0.16 0.70 0.12
N ASN A 32 -0.78 -0.37 -0.35
CA ASN A 32 -0.75 -1.69 0.29
C ASN A 32 0.60 -2.38 0.15
N GLU A 33 1.28 -2.26 -0.99
CA GLU A 33 2.61 -2.84 -1.19
C GLU A 33 3.64 -2.25 -0.22
N ARG A 34 3.66 -0.92 -0.08
CA ARG A 34 4.52 -0.21 0.88
C ARG A 34 4.28 -0.67 2.32
N ARG A 35 2.99 -0.80 2.70
CA ARG A 35 2.60 -1.27 4.03
C ARG A 35 2.98 -2.73 4.26
N ARG A 36 2.86 -3.57 3.23
CA ARG A 36 3.25 -4.98 3.30
C ARG A 36 4.76 -5.11 3.52
N ILE A 37 5.57 -4.42 2.71
CA ILE A 37 7.04 -4.43 2.85
C ILE A 37 7.44 -3.92 4.24
N TYR A 38 6.94 -2.75 4.66
CA TYR A 38 7.23 -2.20 5.98
C TYR A 38 6.92 -3.21 7.11
N ARG A 39 5.71 -3.79 7.10
CA ARG A 39 5.31 -4.74 8.15
C ARG A 39 6.13 -6.02 8.14
N ALA A 40 6.46 -6.54 6.96
CA ALA A 40 7.32 -7.71 6.82
C ALA A 40 8.72 -7.41 7.39
N THR A 41 9.36 -6.32 6.95
CA THR A 41 10.70 -5.93 7.41
C THR A 41 10.74 -5.67 8.92
N VAL A 42 9.74 -4.98 9.48
CA VAL A 42 9.65 -4.78 10.94
C VAL A 42 9.50 -6.11 11.67
N TRP A 43 8.70 -7.04 11.16
CA TRP A 43 8.48 -8.33 11.80
C TRP A 43 9.75 -9.20 11.76
N GLU A 44 10.40 -9.30 10.59
CA GLU A 44 11.66 -10.04 10.41
C GLU A 44 12.77 -9.49 11.31
N LEU A 45 12.98 -8.16 11.30
CA LEU A 45 14.02 -7.53 12.12
C LEU A 45 13.73 -7.58 13.62
N ASN A 46 12.45 -7.57 14.04
CA ASN A 46 12.12 -7.76 15.46
C ASN A 46 12.26 -9.21 15.92
N ASN A 47 12.14 -10.16 15.00
CA ASN A 47 12.34 -11.57 15.31
C ASN A 47 13.82 -11.92 15.50
N LEU A 48 14.74 -11.09 14.99
CA LEU A 48 16.18 -11.20 15.25
C LEU A 48 16.52 -10.87 16.71
N THR A 49 17.48 -11.61 17.26
CA THR A 49 17.96 -11.38 18.63
C THR A 49 18.85 -10.13 18.70
N ASN A 50 19.08 -9.60 19.90
CA ASN A 50 19.97 -8.44 20.07
C ASN A 50 21.40 -8.72 19.58
N ARG A 51 21.85 -9.98 19.61
CA ARG A 51 23.16 -10.38 19.10
C ARG A 51 23.18 -10.35 17.57
N ASP A 52 22.19 -10.95 16.92
CA ASP A 52 22.10 -10.93 15.45
C ASP A 52 22.00 -9.47 14.93
N LEU A 53 21.24 -8.64 15.64
CA LEU A 53 21.15 -7.21 15.35
C LEU A 53 22.49 -6.49 15.56
N ALA A 54 23.23 -6.81 16.63
CA ALA A 54 24.55 -6.25 16.89
C ALA A 54 25.60 -6.70 15.86
N ASP A 55 25.54 -7.96 15.41
CA ASP A 55 26.41 -8.51 14.37
C ASP A 55 26.17 -7.81 13.03
N LEU A 56 24.93 -7.40 12.76
CA LEU A 56 24.56 -6.56 11.63
C LEU A 56 24.86 -5.05 11.84
N GLY A 57 25.26 -4.65 13.04
CA GLY A 57 25.46 -3.24 13.40
C GLY A 57 24.17 -2.41 13.49
N ILE A 58 23.02 -3.07 13.67
CA ILE A 58 21.69 -2.45 13.68
C ILE A 58 21.18 -2.33 15.13
N SER A 59 20.81 -1.12 15.54
CA SER A 59 20.10 -0.91 16.81
C SER A 59 18.59 -1.15 16.64
N ARG A 60 17.92 -1.63 17.70
CA ARG A 60 16.45 -1.81 17.77
C ARG A 60 15.68 -0.54 17.38
N SER A 61 16.21 0.65 17.68
CA SER A 61 15.60 1.93 17.29
C SER A 61 15.64 2.18 15.78
N HIS A 62 16.67 1.68 15.08
CA HIS A 62 16.83 1.84 13.63
C HIS A 62 15.91 0.92 12.82
N ILE A 63 15.34 -0.14 13.41
CA ILE A 63 14.45 -1.09 12.71
C ILE A 63 13.30 -0.36 11.99
N ARG A 64 12.64 0.60 12.65
CA ARG A 64 11.56 1.37 12.02
C ARG A 64 12.03 2.23 10.85
N GLN A 65 13.22 2.83 10.98
CA GLN A 65 13.81 3.66 9.94
C GLN A 65 14.21 2.82 8.72
N LEU A 66 14.86 1.67 8.94
CA LEU A 66 15.21 0.71 7.88
C LEU A 66 13.99 0.15 7.17
N ALA A 67 12.93 -0.21 7.91
CA ALA A 67 11.69 -0.68 7.30
C ALA A 67 11.00 0.42 6.46
N LEU A 68 11.07 1.68 6.91
CA LEU A 68 10.56 2.82 6.15
C LEU A 68 11.38 3.03 4.87
N GLU A 69 12.70 2.92 4.94
CA GLU A 69 13.59 3.03 3.77
C GLU A 69 13.37 1.88 2.78
N ALA A 70 13.23 0.64 3.27
CA ALA A 70 12.93 -0.53 2.45
C ALA A 70 11.58 -0.37 1.71
N SER A 71 10.56 0.17 2.37
CA SER A 71 9.26 0.45 1.73
C SER A 71 9.34 1.54 0.64
N GLN A 72 10.32 2.44 0.73
CA GLN A 72 10.56 3.49 -0.26
C GLN A 72 11.37 2.96 -1.45
N LYS A 73 12.45 2.20 -1.18
CA LYS A 73 13.30 1.55 -2.18
C LYS A 73 12.55 0.52 -3.02
N GLY A 74 11.60 -0.22 -2.44
CA GLY A 74 10.74 -1.14 -3.20
C GLY A 74 10.02 -0.48 -4.38
N ARG A 75 9.73 0.82 -4.30
CA ARG A 75 9.14 1.59 -5.40
C ARG A 75 10.16 2.11 -6.42
N ALA A 76 11.39 2.34 -5.99
CA ALA A 76 12.45 2.88 -6.84
C ALA A 76 13.12 1.81 -7.72
N ASN A 77 12.98 0.54 -7.34
CA ASN A 77 13.53 -0.60 -8.09
C ASN A 77 12.58 -1.14 -9.18
N GLU A 78 11.39 -0.55 -9.34
CA GLU A 78 10.40 -0.90 -10.37
C GLU A 78 10.28 0.14 -11.51
N VAL A 79 11.18 1.14 -11.54
CA VAL A 79 11.26 2.20 -12.57
C VAL A 79 12.55 2.08 -13.33
#